data_AF-E6N3R8-F1
#
_entry.id   AF-E6N3R8-F1
#
_cell.length_a   1.000
_cell.length_b   1.000
_cell.length_c   1.000
_cell.angle_alpha   90.00
_cell.angle_beta   90.00
_cell.angle_gamma   90.00
#
_symmetry.space_group_name_H-M   'P 1'
#
loop_
_entity.id
_entity.type
_entity.pdbx_description
1 polymer ?
#
loop_
_entity_poly.entity_id
_entity_poly.type
_entity_poly.pdbx_seq_one_letter_code
_entity_poly.pdbx_strand_id
1 'polypeptide(L)'
;MRVEQLARGYGGFYGAYRTRAPTLTTLEHIVTYNNLLRQHSKDLRPVLTTSDVDELGKDGRIGFLIAIEGAEPLEDVEDLEIFYKLGVRSLQLTWNFDNKYGATCMSKKDYGLTGDGEDLVRLCNEMGVIVDLSHASKRTTVEALSASKLPAIVSHANAKSVRNHARNLDDEELEALKNNGGVVGATFIPPTISDHASLKGLADHIMYIYEKFGPDILAIGTDFFGLLNVDEPDGLEDITKIVNLWNELLNRGVKESDVEKIAYLNALRVVRENAKRWV
;
A
#
# COMPACT_ATOMS: atom_id res chain seq x y z
N MET A 1 10.64 -9.08 -34.73
CA MET A 1 9.24 -8.73 -35.05
C MET A 1 8.22 -8.95 -33.91
N ARG A 2 7.94 -10.16 -33.35
CA ARG A 2 7.02 -10.30 -32.18
C ARG A 2 7.64 -9.92 -30.83
N VAL A 3 8.94 -10.19 -30.64
CA VAL A 3 9.68 -9.83 -29.41
C VAL A 3 9.90 -8.32 -29.31
N GLU A 4 10.19 -7.64 -30.43
CA GLU A 4 10.30 -6.18 -30.48
C GLU A 4 8.96 -5.46 -30.26
N GLN A 5 7.84 -6.09 -30.63
CA GLN A 5 6.50 -5.55 -30.33
C GLN A 5 6.18 -5.59 -28.84
N LEU A 6 6.64 -6.64 -28.14
CA LEU A 6 6.52 -6.75 -26.68
C LEU A 6 7.47 -5.79 -25.96
N ALA A 7 8.70 -5.60 -26.47
CA ALA A 7 9.69 -4.70 -25.88
C ALA A 7 9.30 -3.21 -25.99
N ARG A 8 8.51 -2.81 -27.00
CA ARG A 8 8.00 -1.43 -27.12
C ARG A 8 7.03 -1.02 -26.00
N GLY A 9 6.49 -1.98 -25.24
CA GLY A 9 5.65 -1.71 -24.06
C GLY A 9 6.43 -1.30 -22.81
N TYR A 10 7.75 -1.47 -22.77
CA TYR A 10 8.55 -1.28 -21.56
C TYR A 10 9.36 0.03 -21.53
N GLY A 11 9.33 0.86 -22.57
CA GLY A 11 10.20 2.03 -22.70
C GLY A 11 9.52 3.35 -23.07
N GLY A 12 8.19 3.43 -23.02
CA GLY A 12 7.47 4.67 -23.33
C GLY A 12 6.05 4.66 -22.77
N PHE A 13 5.69 5.72 -22.05
CA PHE A 13 4.34 5.91 -21.50
C PHE A 13 3.38 6.28 -22.64
N TYR A 14 2.84 5.26 -23.30
CA TYR A 14 1.74 5.42 -24.26
C TYR A 14 0.42 5.14 -23.53
N GLY A 15 -0.43 6.17 -23.46
CA GLY A 15 -1.72 6.10 -22.80
C GLY A 15 -2.62 4.97 -23.32
N ALA A 16 -3.31 4.33 -22.38
CA ALA A 16 -4.38 3.34 -22.54
C ALA A 16 -3.98 1.89 -22.88
N TYR A 17 -3.15 1.27 -22.02
CA TYR A 17 -3.32 -0.16 -21.72
C TYR A 17 -4.05 -0.28 -20.37
N ARG A 18 -5.38 -0.40 -20.39
CA ARG A 18 -6.09 -0.98 -19.25
C ARG A 18 -5.86 -2.49 -19.28
N THR A 19 -5.61 -3.11 -18.13
CA THR A 19 -5.46 -4.57 -18.02
C THR A 19 -6.70 -5.22 -18.62
N ARG A 20 -6.52 -6.06 -19.67
CA ARG A 20 -7.61 -6.87 -20.21
C ARG A 20 -7.80 -8.08 -19.29
N ALA A 21 -9.05 -8.39 -18.95
CA ALA A 21 -9.40 -9.46 -18.02
C ALA A 21 -8.69 -9.33 -16.66
N PRO A 22 -8.84 -8.19 -15.95
CA PRO A 22 -8.17 -7.93 -14.68
C PRO A 22 -8.47 -9.03 -13.65
N THR A 23 -9.69 -9.56 -13.63
CA THR A 23 -10.09 -10.70 -12.81
C THR A 23 -9.22 -11.93 -13.06
N LEU A 24 -9.00 -12.32 -14.32
CA LEU A 24 -8.19 -13.50 -14.65
C LEU A 24 -6.73 -13.30 -14.25
N THR A 25 -6.16 -12.11 -14.51
CA THR A 25 -4.79 -11.78 -14.08
C THR A 25 -4.63 -11.86 -12.56
N THR A 26 -5.60 -11.33 -11.81
CA THR A 26 -5.59 -11.39 -10.34
C THR A 26 -5.68 -12.83 -9.83
N LEU A 27 -6.48 -13.69 -10.47
CA LEU A 27 -6.52 -15.12 -10.13
C LEU A 27 -5.17 -15.81 -10.36
N GLU A 28 -4.49 -15.53 -11.47
CA GLU A 28 -3.14 -16.05 -11.74
C GLU A 28 -2.10 -15.56 -10.72
N HIS A 29 -2.20 -14.31 -10.28
CA HIS A 29 -1.37 -13.78 -9.20
C HIS A 29 -1.65 -14.53 -7.90
N ILE A 30 -2.91 -14.73 -7.50
CA ILE A 30 -3.25 -15.51 -6.30
C ILE A 30 -2.70 -16.94 -6.39
N VAL A 31 -2.77 -17.60 -7.56
CA VAL A 31 -2.16 -18.91 -7.78
C VAL A 31 -0.65 -18.87 -7.56
N THR A 32 0.02 -17.83 -8.07
CA THR A 32 1.46 -17.59 -7.86
C THR A 32 1.80 -17.44 -6.38
N TYR A 33 1.06 -16.61 -5.63
CA TYR A 33 1.27 -16.42 -4.19
C TYR A 33 1.05 -17.73 -3.40
N ASN A 34 0.05 -18.51 -3.77
CA ASN A 34 -0.19 -19.83 -3.18
C ASN A 34 0.93 -20.84 -3.52
N ASN A 35 1.54 -20.75 -4.71
CA ASN A 35 2.71 -21.55 -5.05
C ASN A 35 3.91 -21.18 -4.18
N LEU A 36 4.16 -19.89 -3.96
CA LEU A 36 5.24 -19.42 -3.09
C LEU A 36 5.07 -19.93 -1.66
N LEU A 37 3.86 -19.84 -1.09
CA LEU A 37 3.55 -20.39 0.24
C LEU A 37 3.81 -21.89 0.35
N ARG A 38 3.51 -22.67 -0.69
CA ARG A 38 3.79 -24.11 -0.71
C ARG A 38 5.29 -24.41 -0.80
N GLN A 39 5.99 -23.73 -1.70
CA GLN A 39 7.41 -23.96 -1.96
C GLN A 39 8.29 -23.51 -0.79
N HIS A 40 7.90 -22.43 -0.11
CA HIS A 40 8.64 -21.81 0.99
C HIS A 40 7.90 -21.95 2.33
N SER A 41 7.19 -23.07 2.55
CA SER A 41 6.37 -23.29 3.77
C SER A 41 7.16 -23.30 5.09
N LYS A 42 8.48 -23.46 5.01
CA LYS A 42 9.40 -23.33 6.16
C LYS A 42 9.70 -21.88 6.52
N ASP A 43 9.59 -20.96 5.57
CA ASP A 43 9.99 -19.56 5.70
C ASP A 43 8.78 -18.63 5.73
N LEU A 44 7.69 -19.00 5.04
CA LEU A 44 6.47 -18.23 4.88
C LEU A 44 5.27 -18.91 5.56
N ARG A 45 4.34 -18.10 6.05
CA ARG A 45 3.01 -18.55 6.48
C ARG A 45 1.93 -17.63 5.95
N PRO A 46 0.76 -18.15 5.57
CA PRO A 46 -0.35 -17.29 5.18
C PRO A 46 -0.89 -16.52 6.40
N VAL A 47 -1.44 -15.33 6.15
CA VAL A 47 -2.14 -14.51 7.15
C VAL A 47 -3.58 -14.33 6.69
N LEU A 48 -4.48 -15.18 7.20
CA LEU A 48 -5.87 -15.27 6.74
C LEU A 48 -6.88 -15.05 7.86
N THR A 49 -6.55 -15.47 9.07
CA THR A 49 -7.47 -15.45 10.22
C THR A 49 -6.94 -14.55 11.33
N THR A 50 -7.78 -14.19 12.30
CA THR A 50 -7.30 -13.53 13.52
C THR A 50 -6.20 -14.35 14.21
N SER A 51 -6.37 -15.68 14.25
CA SER A 51 -5.37 -16.57 14.84
C SER A 51 -4.04 -16.52 14.10
N ASP A 52 -4.02 -16.34 12.78
CA ASP A 52 -2.74 -16.20 12.05
C ASP A 52 -1.99 -14.94 12.47
N VAL A 53 -2.70 -13.84 12.69
CA VAL A 53 -2.13 -12.57 13.15
C VAL A 53 -1.56 -12.71 14.58
N ASP A 54 -2.27 -13.41 15.46
CA ASP A 54 -1.83 -13.65 16.84
C ASP A 54 -0.62 -14.58 16.95
N GLU A 55 -0.39 -15.40 15.92
CA GLU A 55 0.74 -16.32 15.84
C GLU A 55 1.99 -15.72 15.15
N LEU A 56 1.90 -14.50 14.61
CA LEU A 56 3.03 -13.83 13.97
C LEU A 56 4.20 -13.66 14.96
N GLY A 57 5.40 -13.98 14.48
CA GLY A 57 6.64 -13.86 15.25
C GLY A 57 6.93 -15.00 16.24
N LYS A 58 6.00 -15.95 16.44
CA LYS A 58 6.20 -17.07 17.39
C LYS A 58 7.03 -18.22 16.82
N ASP A 59 6.92 -18.48 15.52
CA ASP A 59 7.55 -19.63 14.86
C ASP A 59 8.69 -19.24 13.90
N GLY A 60 9.07 -17.95 13.88
CA GLY A 60 10.14 -17.42 13.03
C GLY A 60 9.79 -17.28 11.54
N ARG A 61 8.58 -17.63 11.12
CA ARG A 61 8.14 -17.49 9.72
C ARG A 61 7.63 -16.09 9.41
N ILE A 62 7.83 -15.67 8.18
CA ILE A 62 7.32 -14.40 7.64
C ILE A 62 5.84 -14.55 7.33
N GLY A 63 5.04 -13.65 7.89
CA GLY A 63 3.62 -13.54 7.56
C GLY A 63 3.43 -13.03 6.13
N PHE A 64 2.64 -13.74 5.35
CA PHE A 64 2.35 -13.43 3.96
C PHE A 64 0.87 -13.16 3.77
N LEU A 65 0.55 -11.89 3.54
CA LEU A 65 -0.80 -11.35 3.37
C LEU A 65 -0.99 -10.94 1.91
N ILE A 66 -2.09 -11.35 1.29
CA ILE A 66 -2.38 -11.01 -0.10
C ILE A 66 -3.17 -9.69 -0.16
N ALA A 67 -2.64 -8.74 -0.92
CA ALA A 67 -3.28 -7.47 -1.24
C ALA A 67 -3.56 -7.39 -2.75
N ILE A 68 -4.66 -6.75 -3.13
CA ILE A 68 -4.95 -6.42 -4.53
C ILE A 68 -4.67 -4.92 -4.73
N GLU A 69 -3.83 -4.59 -5.70
CA GLU A 69 -3.54 -3.22 -6.11
C GLU A 69 -4.49 -2.80 -7.25
N GLY A 70 -5.55 -2.07 -6.91
CA GLY A 70 -6.58 -1.62 -7.84
C GLY A 70 -7.79 -2.55 -7.89
N ALA A 71 -8.99 -1.97 -7.77
CA ALA A 71 -10.25 -2.72 -7.70
C ALA A 71 -10.83 -3.12 -9.07
N GLU A 72 -10.08 -2.97 -10.17
CA GLU A 72 -10.48 -3.39 -11.52
C GLU A 72 -10.90 -4.86 -11.65
N PRO A 73 -10.39 -5.82 -10.85
CA PRO A 73 -10.84 -7.22 -10.90
C PRO A 73 -12.29 -7.47 -10.47
N LEU A 74 -12.94 -6.48 -9.83
CA LEU A 74 -14.30 -6.56 -9.31
C LEU A 74 -15.30 -6.06 -10.36
N GLU A 75 -16.09 -6.96 -10.95
CA GLU A 75 -17.17 -6.61 -11.88
C GLU A 75 -18.39 -6.06 -11.14
N ASP A 76 -18.60 -6.52 -9.89
CA ASP A 76 -19.53 -5.96 -8.89
C ASP A 76 -18.84 -5.86 -7.52
N VAL A 77 -19.40 -5.09 -6.57
CA VAL A 77 -18.79 -4.90 -5.22
C VAL A 77 -18.66 -6.25 -4.49
N GLU A 78 -19.66 -7.11 -4.64
CA GLU A 78 -19.80 -8.42 -4.00
C GLU A 78 -18.73 -9.43 -4.46
N ASP A 79 -18.06 -9.20 -5.60
CA ASP A 79 -16.95 -10.05 -6.05
C ASP A 79 -15.79 -10.05 -5.05
N LEU A 80 -15.73 -9.05 -4.15
CA LEU A 80 -14.77 -9.02 -3.05
C LEU A 80 -14.89 -10.27 -2.17
N GLU A 81 -16.09 -10.84 -2.02
CA GLU A 81 -16.28 -12.08 -1.27
C GLU A 81 -15.50 -13.26 -1.85
N ILE A 82 -15.39 -13.31 -3.18
CA ILE A 82 -14.64 -14.35 -3.88
C ILE A 82 -13.15 -14.19 -3.55
N PHE A 83 -12.61 -12.99 -3.71
CA PHE A 83 -11.20 -12.71 -3.44
C PHE A 83 -10.83 -12.89 -1.97
N TYR A 84 -11.72 -12.52 -1.05
CA TYR A 84 -11.54 -12.77 0.38
C TYR A 84 -11.43 -14.28 0.68
N LYS A 85 -12.33 -15.11 0.10
CA LYS A 85 -12.26 -16.58 0.24
C LYS A 85 -11.00 -17.17 -0.39
N LEU A 86 -10.44 -16.51 -1.40
CA LEU A 86 -9.16 -16.87 -2.02
C LEU A 86 -7.93 -16.37 -1.24
N GLY A 87 -8.13 -15.64 -0.14
CA GLY A 87 -7.08 -15.25 0.81
C GLY A 87 -6.68 -13.78 0.80
N VAL A 88 -7.38 -12.92 0.05
CA VAL A 88 -7.13 -11.47 0.03
C VAL A 88 -7.56 -10.83 1.34
N ARG A 89 -6.73 -9.93 1.88
CA ARG A 89 -6.99 -9.21 3.14
C ARG A 89 -6.77 -7.70 3.05
N SER A 90 -6.30 -7.20 1.92
CA SER A 90 -6.20 -5.77 1.63
C SER A 90 -6.62 -5.49 0.19
N LEU A 91 -7.29 -4.36 -0.04
CA LEU A 91 -7.73 -3.92 -1.36
C LEU A 91 -7.47 -2.43 -1.54
N GLN A 92 -6.65 -2.10 -2.53
CA GLN A 92 -6.43 -0.73 -2.96
C GLN A 92 -7.55 -0.30 -3.91
N LEU A 93 -8.26 0.79 -3.58
CA LEU A 93 -9.46 1.20 -4.33
C LEU A 93 -9.17 1.52 -5.81
N THR A 94 -8.04 2.17 -6.07
CA THR A 94 -7.66 2.64 -7.40
C THR A 94 -6.21 2.32 -7.68
N TRP A 95 -5.83 2.22 -8.96
CA TRP A 95 -4.43 2.32 -9.38
C TRP A 95 -4.18 3.67 -10.09
N ASN A 96 -3.34 3.73 -11.12
CA ASN A 96 -3.07 4.94 -11.91
C ASN A 96 -4.21 5.33 -12.88
N PHE A 97 -5.31 4.58 -12.89
CA PHE A 97 -6.44 4.82 -13.77
C PHE A 97 -7.74 4.91 -13.01
N ASP A 98 -8.54 5.91 -13.39
CA ASP A 98 -9.91 6.08 -12.93
C ASP A 98 -10.70 4.79 -13.18
N ASN A 99 -11.36 4.32 -12.14
CA ASN A 99 -12.26 3.18 -12.19
C ASN A 99 -13.63 3.58 -11.62
N LYS A 100 -14.57 2.63 -11.56
CA LYS A 100 -15.94 2.90 -11.13
C LYS A 100 -16.05 3.25 -9.63
N TYR A 101 -15.00 3.05 -8.84
CA TYR A 101 -14.99 3.26 -7.39
C TYR A 101 -14.45 4.65 -6.98
N GLY A 102 -13.55 5.25 -7.76
CA GLY A 102 -13.01 6.56 -7.39
C GLY A 102 -12.04 7.16 -8.41
N ALA A 103 -11.71 8.43 -8.17
CA ALA A 103 -10.68 9.15 -8.90
C ALA A 103 -9.29 8.86 -8.33
N THR A 104 -8.28 8.88 -9.19
CA THR A 104 -6.88 8.61 -8.88
C THR A 104 -6.07 9.88 -8.76
N CYS A 105 -4.88 9.82 -8.17
CA CYS A 105 -3.95 10.94 -8.15
C CYS A 105 -3.48 11.37 -9.55
N MET A 106 -3.74 10.54 -10.58
CA MET A 106 -3.45 10.80 -11.99
C MET A 106 -4.67 11.30 -12.77
N SER A 107 -5.84 11.41 -12.14
CA SER A 107 -7.07 11.89 -12.80
C SER A 107 -6.89 13.30 -13.32
N LYS A 108 -7.43 13.55 -14.52
CA LYS A 108 -7.54 14.93 -15.05
C LYS A 108 -8.52 15.78 -14.22
N LYS A 109 -9.52 15.14 -13.63
CA LYS A 109 -10.51 15.76 -12.77
C LYS A 109 -10.67 14.87 -11.54
N ASP A 110 -10.40 15.43 -10.37
CA ASP A 110 -10.68 14.78 -9.11
C ASP A 110 -12.21 14.86 -8.83
N TYR A 111 -12.91 13.76 -9.10
CA TYR A 111 -14.34 13.63 -8.83
C TYR A 111 -14.66 12.94 -7.48
N GLY A 112 -13.63 12.50 -6.75
CA GLY A 112 -13.80 11.83 -5.45
C GLY A 112 -14.23 10.37 -5.54
N LEU A 113 -14.66 9.86 -4.39
CA LEU A 113 -15.21 8.53 -4.21
C LEU A 113 -16.61 8.48 -4.85
N THR A 114 -16.93 7.39 -5.54
CA THR A 114 -18.26 7.18 -6.13
C THR A 114 -19.20 6.48 -5.15
N GLY A 115 -20.48 6.36 -5.49
CA GLY A 115 -21.43 5.54 -4.71
C GLY A 115 -20.98 4.08 -4.60
N ASP A 116 -20.56 3.48 -5.72
CA ASP A 116 -19.98 2.12 -5.72
C ASP A 116 -18.72 2.05 -4.84
N GLY A 117 -17.94 3.12 -4.78
CA GLY A 117 -16.77 3.25 -3.91
C GLY A 117 -17.14 3.25 -2.42
N GLU A 118 -18.18 4.00 -2.02
CA GLU A 118 -18.73 3.97 -0.66
C GLU A 118 -19.24 2.57 -0.29
N ASP A 119 -19.94 1.91 -1.23
CA ASP A 119 -20.42 0.54 -1.06
C ASP A 119 -19.26 -0.45 -0.88
N LEU A 120 -18.19 -0.31 -1.65
CA LEU A 120 -16.99 -1.13 -1.54
C LEU A 120 -16.26 -0.90 -0.21
N VAL A 121 -16.09 0.35 0.22
CA VAL A 121 -15.50 0.67 1.55
C VAL A 121 -16.31 0.05 2.67
N ARG A 122 -17.66 0.11 2.58
CA ARG A 122 -18.55 -0.54 3.55
C ARG A 122 -18.33 -2.05 3.58
N LEU A 123 -18.33 -2.72 2.42
CA LEU A 123 -18.14 -4.18 2.35
C LEU A 123 -16.75 -4.58 2.88
N CYS A 124 -15.70 -3.82 2.54
CA CYS A 124 -14.37 -3.99 3.11
C CYS A 124 -14.40 -3.96 4.65
N ASN A 125 -15.06 -2.96 5.25
CA ASN A 125 -15.18 -2.88 6.72
C ASN A 125 -16.01 -4.00 7.34
N GLU A 126 -17.08 -4.45 6.68
CA GLU A 126 -17.91 -5.57 7.17
C GLU A 126 -17.10 -6.86 7.25
N MET A 127 -16.25 -7.11 6.25
CA MET A 127 -15.40 -8.29 6.13
C MET A 127 -14.03 -8.15 6.84
N GLY A 128 -13.64 -6.92 7.20
CA GLY A 128 -12.30 -6.59 7.68
C GLY A 128 -11.23 -6.59 6.59
N VAL A 129 -11.58 -6.50 5.30
CA VAL A 129 -10.58 -6.24 4.26
C VAL A 129 -10.04 -4.83 4.47
N ILE A 130 -8.73 -4.71 4.59
CA ILE A 130 -8.06 -3.43 4.81
C ILE A 130 -8.25 -2.57 3.55
N VAL A 131 -8.83 -1.38 3.71
CA VAL A 131 -8.94 -0.40 2.65
C VAL A 131 -7.59 0.26 2.45
N ASP A 132 -7.09 0.22 1.21
CA ASP A 132 -5.86 0.88 0.81
C ASP A 132 -6.14 2.03 -0.17
N LEU A 133 -5.53 3.18 0.10
CA LEU A 133 -5.76 4.46 -0.57
C LEU A 133 -4.52 4.98 -1.30
N SER A 134 -3.47 4.16 -1.40
CA SER A 134 -2.42 4.38 -2.40
C SER A 134 -3.04 4.58 -3.80
N HIS A 135 -2.46 5.49 -4.58
CA HIS A 135 -2.92 5.95 -5.90
C HIS A 135 -4.26 6.71 -5.94
N ALA A 136 -5.03 6.76 -4.86
CA ALA A 136 -6.25 7.54 -4.83
C ALA A 136 -5.97 9.04 -4.97
N SER A 137 -6.92 9.75 -5.57
CA SER A 137 -6.93 11.22 -5.55
C SER A 137 -7.16 11.73 -4.13
N LYS A 138 -6.78 12.98 -3.86
CA LYS A 138 -7.02 13.63 -2.58
C LYS A 138 -8.46 13.50 -2.11
N ARG A 139 -9.43 13.83 -2.97
CA ARG A 139 -10.83 13.79 -2.57
C ARG A 139 -11.30 12.36 -2.31
N THR A 140 -10.87 11.39 -3.12
CA THR A 140 -11.17 9.96 -2.88
C THR A 140 -10.58 9.49 -1.56
N THR A 141 -9.33 9.86 -1.25
CA THR A 141 -8.66 9.54 0.03
C THR A 141 -9.47 10.07 1.20
N VAL A 142 -9.81 11.37 1.21
CA VAL A 142 -10.53 12.01 2.32
C VAL A 142 -11.96 11.44 2.48
N GLU A 143 -12.70 11.27 1.38
CA GLU A 143 -14.06 10.73 1.41
C GLU A 143 -14.06 9.25 1.87
N ALA A 144 -13.12 8.43 1.40
CA ALA A 144 -13.01 7.03 1.83
C ALA A 144 -12.62 6.90 3.31
N LEU A 145 -11.70 7.74 3.81
CA LEU A 145 -11.35 7.79 5.23
C LEU A 145 -12.51 8.22 6.10
N SER A 146 -13.35 9.13 5.61
CA SER A 146 -14.56 9.56 6.31
C SER A 146 -15.65 8.48 6.32
N ALA A 147 -15.74 7.66 5.26
CA ALA A 147 -16.69 6.55 5.17
C ALA A 147 -16.24 5.31 5.95
N SER A 148 -14.92 5.09 6.07
CA SER A 148 -14.36 3.90 6.70
C SER A 148 -14.50 3.92 8.23
N LYS A 149 -15.06 2.84 8.78
CA LYS A 149 -15.21 2.57 10.22
C LYS A 149 -14.05 1.79 10.83
N LEU A 150 -13.14 1.28 9.99
CA LEU A 150 -11.91 0.61 10.41
C LEU A 150 -10.70 1.41 9.92
N PRO A 151 -9.53 1.25 10.57
CA PRO A 151 -8.29 1.89 10.11
C PRO A 151 -7.94 1.44 8.70
N ALA A 152 -7.76 2.42 7.80
CA ALA A 152 -7.28 2.23 6.44
C ALA A 152 -5.75 2.36 6.37
N ILE A 153 -5.19 2.07 5.20
CA ILE A 153 -3.78 2.34 4.91
C ILE A 153 -3.66 3.21 3.66
N VAL A 154 -2.55 3.93 3.58
CA VAL A 154 -1.93 4.30 2.31
C VAL A 154 -0.65 3.49 2.25
N SER A 155 -0.70 2.32 1.62
CA SER A 155 0.37 1.31 1.68
C SER A 155 1.73 1.81 1.20
N HIS A 156 1.80 2.72 0.23
CA HIS A 156 3.02 3.27 -0.35
C HIS A 156 2.78 4.70 -0.88
N ALA A 157 3.19 5.70 -0.08
CA ALA A 157 3.22 7.11 -0.47
C ALA A 157 4.20 7.90 0.42
N ASN A 158 4.55 9.12 -0.01
CA ASN A 158 5.42 10.03 0.73
C ASN A 158 4.73 11.40 0.95
N ALA A 159 5.41 12.33 1.64
CA ALA A 159 4.86 13.66 1.96
C ALA A 159 5.00 14.67 0.80
N LYS A 160 3.89 15.30 0.40
CA LYS A 160 3.85 16.25 -0.73
C LYS A 160 4.55 17.57 -0.43
N SER A 161 4.57 17.97 0.83
CA SER A 161 5.27 19.16 1.32
C SER A 161 6.79 19.07 1.19
N VAL A 162 7.35 17.85 1.16
CA VAL A 162 8.79 17.60 0.94
C VAL A 162 9.08 17.48 -0.55
N ARG A 163 8.28 16.70 -1.28
CA ARG A 163 8.35 16.58 -2.74
C ARG A 163 6.96 16.70 -3.34
N ASN A 164 6.72 17.77 -4.11
CA ASN A 164 5.46 17.98 -4.80
C ASN A 164 5.32 17.00 -5.98
N HIS A 165 4.76 15.83 -5.68
CA HIS A 165 4.51 14.75 -6.62
C HIS A 165 3.06 14.27 -6.48
N ALA A 166 2.42 13.87 -7.59
CA ALA A 166 1.01 13.48 -7.59
C ALA A 166 0.70 12.31 -6.63
N ARG A 167 1.63 11.34 -6.52
CA ARG A 167 1.49 10.19 -5.60
C ARG A 167 1.68 10.53 -4.12
N ASN A 168 2.18 11.72 -3.78
CA ASN A 168 2.46 12.09 -2.40
C ASN A 168 1.24 12.75 -1.75
N LEU A 169 1.04 12.43 -0.47
CA LEU A 169 -0.08 12.93 0.33
C LEU A 169 0.20 14.35 0.81
N ASP A 170 -0.80 15.22 0.69
CA ASP A 170 -0.75 16.52 1.35
C ASP A 170 -1.17 16.46 2.83
N ASP A 171 -1.10 17.60 3.50
CA ASP A 171 -1.36 17.68 4.94
C ASP A 171 -2.80 17.33 5.33
N GLU A 172 -3.77 17.59 4.44
CA GLU A 172 -5.18 17.28 4.70
C GLU A 172 -5.42 15.77 4.62
N GLU A 173 -4.80 15.11 3.64
CA GLU A 173 -4.83 13.65 3.51
C GLU A 173 -4.17 12.97 4.71
N LEU A 174 -3.00 13.46 5.14
CA LEU A 174 -2.29 12.94 6.32
C LEU A 174 -3.07 13.16 7.62
N GLU A 175 -3.72 14.31 7.79
CA GLU A 175 -4.55 14.59 8.96
C GLU A 175 -5.81 13.70 8.97
N ALA A 176 -6.47 13.50 7.82
CA ALA A 176 -7.60 12.59 7.70
C ALA A 176 -7.19 11.15 8.05
N LEU A 177 -6.03 10.69 7.55
CA LEU A 177 -5.52 9.34 7.78
C LEU A 177 -5.18 9.12 9.26
N LYS A 178 -4.56 10.12 9.90
CA LYS A 178 -4.33 10.13 11.35
C LYS A 178 -5.62 10.00 12.15
N ASN A 179 -6.64 10.80 11.81
CA ASN A 179 -7.92 10.80 12.51
C ASN A 179 -8.70 9.48 12.33
N ASN A 180 -8.53 8.81 11.19
CA ASN A 180 -9.05 7.46 10.96
C ASN A 180 -8.30 6.37 11.77
N GLY A 181 -7.10 6.68 12.29
CA GLY A 181 -6.22 5.72 12.99
C GLY A 181 -5.38 4.86 12.04
N GLY A 182 -5.35 5.21 10.75
CA GLY A 182 -4.63 4.52 9.70
C GLY A 182 -3.13 4.80 9.70
N VAL A 183 -2.45 4.30 8.66
CA VAL A 183 -1.00 4.49 8.47
C VAL A 183 -0.63 4.78 7.02
N VAL A 184 0.44 5.55 6.81
CA VAL A 184 1.10 5.74 5.51
C VAL A 184 2.43 5.00 5.49
N GLY A 185 2.59 4.11 4.53
CA GLY A 185 3.85 3.41 4.27
C GLY A 185 4.80 4.30 3.47
N ALA A 186 5.90 4.74 4.08
CA ALA A 186 6.94 5.50 3.40
C ALA A 186 7.54 4.65 2.27
N THR A 187 7.45 5.15 1.04
CA THR A 187 7.74 4.38 -0.17
C THR A 187 9.09 4.70 -0.78
N PHE A 188 9.70 3.69 -1.39
CA PHE A 188 11.05 3.80 -1.93
C PHE A 188 11.02 4.20 -3.40
N ILE A 189 9.84 4.50 -3.95
CA ILE A 189 9.65 4.94 -5.34
C ILE A 189 10.45 6.23 -5.62
N PRO A 190 11.52 6.19 -6.42
CA PRO A 190 12.48 7.28 -6.54
C PRO A 190 11.86 8.65 -6.91
N PRO A 191 10.97 8.75 -7.92
CA PRO A 191 10.33 10.02 -8.28
C PRO A 191 9.51 10.68 -7.17
N THR A 192 9.06 9.90 -6.18
CA THR A 192 8.28 10.39 -5.04
C THR A 192 9.14 10.95 -3.92
N ILE A 193 10.44 10.62 -3.91
CA ILE A 193 11.41 11.05 -2.89
C ILE A 193 12.04 12.38 -3.33
N SER A 194 12.73 12.40 -4.47
CA SER A 194 13.44 13.57 -4.97
C SER A 194 13.92 13.33 -6.42
N ASP A 195 14.63 14.30 -7.01
CA ASP A 195 15.27 14.12 -8.33
C ASP A 195 16.48 13.16 -8.25
N HIS A 196 17.09 13.04 -7.06
CA HIS A 196 18.17 12.10 -6.75
C HIS A 196 17.79 11.33 -5.49
N ALA A 197 17.00 10.27 -5.68
CA ALA A 197 16.43 9.52 -4.58
C ALA A 197 17.54 8.87 -3.74
N SER A 198 17.42 9.02 -2.43
CA SER A 198 18.36 8.46 -1.47
C SER A 198 17.66 8.15 -0.16
N LEU A 199 18.31 7.33 0.64
CA LEU A 199 17.92 7.06 2.02
C LEU A 199 17.66 8.34 2.83
N LYS A 200 18.53 9.35 2.67
CA LYS A 200 18.40 10.63 3.38
C LYS A 200 17.17 11.41 2.93
N GLY A 201 16.88 11.40 1.62
CA GLY A 201 15.67 12.01 1.08
C GLY A 201 14.41 11.31 1.60
N LEU A 202 14.40 9.98 1.67
CA LEU A 202 13.29 9.25 2.28
C LEU A 202 13.13 9.59 3.77
N ALA A 203 14.23 9.69 4.50
CA ALA A 203 14.22 10.11 5.90
C ALA A 203 13.67 11.55 6.06
N ASP A 204 13.85 12.45 5.08
CA ASP A 204 13.24 13.80 5.11
C ASP A 204 11.70 13.72 5.08
N HIS A 205 11.13 12.82 4.26
CA HIS A 205 9.69 12.56 4.25
C HIS A 205 9.18 11.99 5.56
N ILE A 206 9.87 10.99 6.11
CA ILE A 206 9.49 10.37 7.38
C ILE A 206 9.57 11.39 8.52
N MET A 207 10.63 12.19 8.59
CA MET A 207 10.78 13.23 9.61
C MET A 207 9.70 14.30 9.52
N TYR A 208 9.35 14.75 8.31
CA TYR A 208 8.26 15.71 8.12
C TYR A 208 6.95 15.20 8.71
N ILE A 209 6.59 13.94 8.41
CA ILE A 209 5.36 13.34 8.90
C ILE A 209 5.45 13.10 10.43
N TYR A 210 6.58 12.62 10.91
CA TYR A 210 6.84 12.35 12.32
C TYR A 210 6.66 13.61 13.18
N GLU A 211 7.27 14.73 12.76
CA GLU A 211 7.25 16.00 13.51
C GLU A 211 5.86 16.63 13.54
N LYS A 212 5.08 16.49 12.46
CA LYS A 212 3.79 17.19 12.32
C LYS A 212 2.59 16.35 12.73
N PHE A 213 2.57 15.07 12.38
CA PHE A 213 1.42 14.18 12.58
C PHE A 213 1.66 13.16 13.69
N GLY A 214 2.92 12.91 14.05
CA GLY A 214 3.34 11.97 15.09
C GLY A 214 3.77 10.62 14.55
N PRO A 215 4.37 9.75 15.39
CA PRO A 215 4.90 8.46 14.97
C PRO A 215 3.84 7.45 14.56
N ASP A 216 2.64 7.52 15.13
CA ASP A 216 1.66 6.43 15.05
C ASP A 216 1.03 6.28 13.66
N ILE A 217 1.15 7.29 12.78
CA ILE A 217 0.68 7.27 11.39
C ILE A 217 1.70 6.66 10.43
N LEU A 218 2.96 6.46 10.83
CA LEU A 218 4.03 6.05 9.92
C LEU A 218 4.17 4.53 9.85
N ALA A 219 4.41 4.01 8.65
CA ALA A 219 4.79 2.63 8.38
C ALA A 219 5.83 2.59 7.24
N ILE A 220 6.26 1.39 6.83
CA ILE A 220 7.08 1.19 5.63
C ILE A 220 6.27 0.51 4.52
N GLY A 221 6.42 1.04 3.30
CA GLY A 221 5.74 0.59 2.10
C GLY A 221 6.68 0.60 0.91
N THR A 222 7.67 -0.29 0.90
CA THR A 222 8.86 -0.18 0.03
C THR A 222 8.51 -0.04 -1.46
N ASP A 223 7.53 -0.81 -1.93
CA ASP A 223 7.21 -1.03 -3.34
C ASP A 223 8.37 -1.68 -4.14
N PHE A 224 9.29 -2.42 -3.47
CA PHE A 224 10.52 -2.94 -4.09
C PHE A 224 10.32 -3.70 -5.42
N PHE A 225 9.30 -4.55 -5.52
CA PHE A 225 9.03 -5.29 -6.76
C PHE A 225 8.27 -4.46 -7.81
N GLY A 226 7.72 -3.30 -7.45
CA GLY A 226 7.24 -2.28 -8.39
C GLY A 226 8.38 -1.47 -9.03
N LEU A 227 9.58 -1.48 -8.44
CA LEU A 227 10.75 -0.71 -8.89
C LEU A 227 11.64 -1.43 -9.92
N LEU A 228 11.25 -2.60 -10.43
CA LEU A 228 12.11 -3.46 -11.28
C LEU A 228 12.68 -2.81 -12.56
N ASN A 229 12.28 -1.58 -12.91
CA ASN A 229 12.81 -0.80 -14.03
C ASN A 229 13.16 0.64 -13.66
N VAL A 230 13.36 0.95 -12.38
CA VAL A 230 13.71 2.28 -11.88
C VAL A 230 14.94 2.15 -11.00
N ASP A 231 15.92 3.04 -11.17
CA ASP A 231 17.12 3.06 -10.34
C ASP A 231 16.76 3.15 -8.86
N GLU A 232 17.29 2.25 -8.04
CA GLU A 232 16.96 2.19 -6.62
C GLU A 232 17.49 3.43 -5.87
N PRO A 233 16.86 3.85 -4.75
CA PRO A 233 17.38 4.96 -3.97
C PRO A 233 18.75 4.63 -3.35
N ASP A 234 19.70 5.56 -3.43
CA ASP A 234 21.04 5.39 -2.84
C ASP A 234 20.95 5.02 -1.34
N GLY A 235 21.56 3.89 -0.98
CA GLY A 235 21.56 3.33 0.38
C GLY A 235 20.35 2.48 0.75
N LEU A 236 19.40 2.28 -0.18
CA LEU A 236 18.21 1.43 -0.05
C LEU A 236 18.02 0.52 -1.27
N GLU A 237 19.12 0.00 -1.82
CA GLU A 237 19.13 -0.78 -3.08
C GLU A 237 18.40 -2.13 -2.95
N ASP A 238 18.33 -2.68 -1.74
CA ASP A 238 17.61 -3.92 -1.45
C ASP A 238 17.08 -3.94 -0.01
N ILE A 239 16.22 -4.92 0.30
CA ILE A 239 15.57 -5.03 1.61
C ILE A 239 16.57 -5.20 2.78
N THR A 240 17.77 -5.74 2.55
CA THR A 240 18.78 -5.89 3.60
C THR A 240 19.35 -4.56 4.05
N LYS A 241 19.21 -3.50 3.24
CA LYS A 241 19.69 -2.14 3.54
C LYS A 241 18.76 -1.34 4.43
N ILE A 242 17.57 -1.84 4.75
CA ILE A 242 16.59 -1.11 5.56
C ILE A 242 17.13 -0.71 6.96
N VAL A 243 18.12 -1.45 7.49
CA VAL A 243 18.81 -1.09 8.74
C VAL A 243 19.49 0.27 8.68
N ASN A 244 19.96 0.68 7.49
CA ASN A 244 20.54 2.01 7.30
C ASN A 244 19.51 3.11 7.57
N LEU A 245 18.24 2.89 7.20
CA LEU A 245 17.16 3.85 7.42
C LEU A 245 16.89 4.00 8.92
N TRP A 246 16.88 2.89 9.66
CA TRP A 246 16.74 2.91 11.12
C TRP A 246 17.84 3.73 11.79
N ASN A 247 19.09 3.50 11.39
CA ASN A 247 20.23 4.26 11.90
C ASN A 247 20.12 5.75 11.58
N GLU A 248 19.69 6.10 10.36
CA GLU A 248 19.48 7.50 9.99
C GLU A 248 18.38 8.17 10.81
N LEU A 249 17.23 7.50 11.01
CA LEU A 249 16.14 8.04 11.83
C LEU A 249 16.58 8.22 13.30
N LEU A 250 17.30 7.27 13.88
CA LEU A 250 17.87 7.38 15.22
C LEU A 250 18.85 8.56 15.32
N ASN A 251 19.72 8.75 14.32
CA ASN A 251 20.66 9.87 14.26
C ASN A 251 19.94 11.24 14.16
N ARG A 252 18.74 11.26 13.58
CA ARG A 252 17.86 12.44 13.51
C ARG A 252 17.02 12.67 14.77
N GLY A 253 17.18 11.84 15.79
CA GLY A 253 16.53 12.00 17.08
C GLY A 253 15.17 11.30 17.20
N VAL A 254 14.78 10.44 16.24
CA VAL A 254 13.62 9.56 16.42
C VAL A 254 13.91 8.58 17.54
N LYS A 255 12.96 8.41 18.46
CA LYS A 255 13.11 7.47 19.58
C LYS A 255 13.15 6.04 19.06
N GLU A 256 13.93 5.17 19.71
CA GLU A 256 14.00 3.75 19.37
C GLU A 256 12.62 3.07 19.39
N SER A 257 11.79 3.39 20.39
CA SER A 257 10.41 2.91 20.46
C SER A 257 9.52 3.40 19.31
N ASP A 258 9.78 4.59 18.76
CA ASP A 258 9.05 5.08 17.58
C ASP A 258 9.61 4.47 16.29
N VAL A 259 10.91 4.18 16.19
CA VAL A 259 11.47 3.41 15.08
C VAL A 259 10.83 2.03 15.01
N GLU A 260 10.65 1.36 16.15
CA GLU A 260 9.95 0.06 16.21
C GLU A 260 8.49 0.16 15.71
N LYS A 261 7.80 1.26 16.05
CA LYS A 261 6.46 1.54 15.54
C LYS A 261 6.41 1.69 14.03
N ILE A 262 7.32 2.50 13.48
CA ILE A 262 7.46 2.74 12.04
C ILE A 262 7.82 1.43 11.33
N ALA A 263 8.70 0.63 11.92
CA ALA A 263 9.17 -0.63 11.34
C ALA A 263 8.05 -1.66 11.19
N TYR A 264 7.19 -1.83 12.20
CA TYR A 264 6.10 -2.80 12.08
C TYR A 264 4.89 -2.60 13.02
N LEU A 265 5.04 -2.03 14.23
CA LEU A 265 3.92 -2.05 15.20
C LEU A 265 2.71 -1.25 14.72
N ASN A 266 2.91 -0.17 13.96
CA ASN A 266 1.82 0.64 13.42
C ASN A 266 1.04 -0.10 12.34
N ALA A 267 1.74 -0.75 11.39
CA ALA A 267 1.09 -1.59 10.39
C ALA A 267 0.38 -2.79 11.04
N LEU A 268 1.03 -3.44 12.02
CA LEU A 268 0.46 -4.56 12.77
C LEU A 268 -0.79 -4.14 13.57
N ARG A 269 -0.85 -2.91 14.10
CA ARG A 269 -2.05 -2.35 14.73
C ARG A 269 -3.22 -2.33 13.74
N VAL A 270 -3.02 -1.77 12.54
CA VAL A 270 -4.06 -1.70 11.51
C VAL A 270 -4.52 -3.10 11.09
N VAL A 271 -3.57 -4.03 10.87
CA VAL A 271 -3.86 -5.43 10.57
C VAL A 271 -4.69 -6.06 11.68
N ARG A 272 -4.30 -5.91 12.95
CA ARG A 272 -5.03 -6.49 14.10
C ARG A 272 -6.44 -5.93 14.24
N GLU A 273 -6.64 -4.63 14.06
CA GLU A 273 -7.96 -4.02 14.16
C GLU A 273 -8.92 -4.55 13.10
N ASN A 274 -8.44 -4.67 11.86
CA ASN A 274 -9.23 -5.25 10.76
C ASN A 274 -9.44 -6.77 10.94
N ALA A 275 -8.41 -7.48 11.41
CA ALA A 275 -8.44 -8.92 11.60
C ALA A 275 -9.43 -9.41 12.64
N LYS A 276 -9.97 -8.53 13.50
CA LYS A 276 -11.09 -8.87 14.40
C LYS A 276 -12.34 -9.33 13.65
N ARG A 277 -12.44 -9.07 12.34
CA ARG A 277 -13.54 -9.55 11.47
C ARG A 277 -13.17 -10.79 10.66
N TRP A 278 -11.91 -11.23 10.71
CA TRP A 278 -11.47 -12.38 9.93
C TRP A 278 -11.87 -13.68 10.62
N VAL A 279 -12.67 -14.48 9.93
CA VAL A 279 -13.05 -15.85 10.30
C VAL A 279 -12.03 -16.88 9.81
#